data_AF-A0A941F5H1-F1
#
_entry.id   AF-A0A941F5H1-F1
#
_cell.length_a   1.000
_cell.length_b   1.000
_cell.length_c   1.000
_cell.angle_alpha   90.00
_cell.angle_beta   90.00
_cell.angle_gamma   90.00
#
_symmetry.space_group_name_H-M   'P 1'
#
loop_
_entity.id
_entity.type
_entity.pdbx_description
1 polymer ?
#
loop_
_entity_poly.entity_id
_entity_poly.type
_entity_poly.pdbx_seq_one_letter_code
_entity_poly.pdbx_strand_id
1 'polypeptide(L)'
;MARAYIIPTLVAGALLMTIGFGLFFTNKTRITSFEAHYHQDVSAFVESEMVRVDNTLKEYQTVVFKAIPLIIIAAALVLLFINTPVWRAISITTIAMLIVILLIDGTAHARIADYKEQLELVEN
;
A
#
# COMPACT_ATOMS: atom_id res chain seq x y z
N MET A 1 -8.95 -19.28 23.72
CA MET A 1 -9.06 -18.87 22.30
C MET A 1 -8.88 -17.36 22.13
N ALA A 2 -9.70 -16.49 22.74
CA ALA A 2 -9.63 -15.02 22.54
C ALA A 2 -8.29 -14.35 22.92
N ARG A 3 -7.64 -14.77 24.02
CA ARG A 3 -6.35 -14.17 24.46
C ARG A 3 -5.21 -14.30 23.44
N ALA A 4 -5.23 -15.32 22.59
CA ALA A 4 -4.17 -15.57 21.61
C ALA A 4 -4.15 -14.54 20.47
N TYR A 5 -5.26 -13.82 20.24
CA TYR A 5 -5.36 -12.80 19.19
C TYR A 5 -4.83 -11.44 19.62
N ILE A 6 -4.72 -11.17 20.93
CA ILE A 6 -4.39 -9.84 21.46
C ILE A 6 -3.01 -9.38 20.98
N ILE A 7 -2.00 -10.25 21.07
CA ILE A 7 -0.62 -9.88 20.68
C ILE A 7 -0.52 -9.66 19.16
N PRO A 8 -0.98 -10.61 18.30
CA PRO A 8 -0.95 -10.40 16.85
C PRO A 8 -1.71 -9.15 16.39
N THR A 9 -2.90 -8.87 16.92
CA THR A 9 -3.69 -7.71 16.49
C THR A 9 -3.08 -6.40 16.95
N LEU A 10 -2.47 -6.34 18.14
CA LEU A 10 -1.75 -5.15 18.60
C LEU A 10 -0.55 -4.86 17.69
N VAL A 11 0.22 -5.88 17.33
CA VAL A 11 1.38 -5.72 16.43
C VAL A 11 0.92 -5.24 15.05
N ALA A 12 -0.12 -5.86 14.48
CA ALA A 12 -0.69 -5.44 13.20
C ALA A 12 -1.21 -4.00 13.24
N GLY A 13 -1.95 -3.64 14.30
CA GLY A 13 -2.47 -2.28 14.48
C GLY A 13 -1.36 -1.24 14.60
N ALA A 14 -0.32 -1.52 15.38
CA ALA A 14 0.85 -0.64 15.50
C ALA A 14 1.55 -0.45 14.16
N LEU A 15 1.73 -1.52 13.38
CA LEU A 15 2.33 -1.47 12.05
C LEU A 15 1.49 -0.63 11.06
N LEU A 16 0.17 -0.80 11.07
CA LEU A 16 -0.72 0.01 10.23
C LEU A 16 -0.69 1.49 10.63
N MET A 17 -0.62 1.79 11.93
CA MET A 17 -0.50 3.17 12.40
C MET A 17 0.82 3.82 11.96
N THR A 18 1.95 3.13 12.08
CA THR A 18 3.25 3.70 11.67
C THR A 18 3.29 3.99 10.18
N ILE A 19 2.76 3.10 9.34
CA ILE A 19 2.62 3.33 7.90
C ILE A 19 1.70 4.53 7.64
N GLY A 20 0.54 4.59 8.29
CA GLY A 20 -0.43 5.68 8.13
C GLY A 20 0.15 7.05 8.51
N PHE A 21 0.86 7.14 9.64
CA PHE A 21 1.53 8.38 10.04
C PHE A 21 2.67 8.77 9.08
N GLY A 22 3.47 7.80 8.64
CA GLY A 22 4.55 8.05 7.67
C GLY A 22 4.02 8.65 6.36
N LEU A 23 2.93 8.10 5.83
CA LEU A 23 2.24 8.63 4.65
C LEU A 23 1.70 10.03 4.89
N PHE A 24 1.07 10.28 6.05
CA PHE A 24 0.52 11.59 6.38
C PHE A 24 1.58 12.70 6.41
N PHE A 25 2.71 12.46 7.09
CA PHE A 25 3.79 13.45 7.16
C PHE A 25 4.45 13.67 5.80
N THR A 26 4.73 12.60 5.06
CA THR A 26 5.33 12.70 3.73
C THR A 26 4.43 13.47 2.77
N ASN A 27 3.12 13.21 2.80
CA ASN A 27 2.15 13.90 1.96
C ASN A 27 2.12 15.42 2.25
N LYS A 28 2.18 15.82 3.53
CA LYS A 28 2.18 17.23 3.92
C LYS A 28 3.38 17.99 3.37
N THR A 29 4.58 17.41 3.48
CA THR A 29 5.82 18.03 2.96
C THR A 29 5.85 18.04 1.42
N ARG A 30 5.21 17.05 0.79
CA ARG A 30 5.21 16.91 -0.67
C ARG A 30 4.33 17.95 -1.36
N ILE A 31 3.17 18.29 -0.79
CA ILE A 31 2.27 19.30 -1.37
C ILE A 31 2.96 20.67 -1.49
N THR A 32 3.74 21.07 -0.49
CA THR A 32 4.42 22.38 -0.51
C THR A 32 5.57 22.44 -1.52
N SER A 33 6.21 21.31 -1.82
CA SER A 33 7.28 21.24 -2.83
C SER A 33 6.73 21.12 -4.25
N PHE A 34 5.55 20.51 -4.42
CA PHE A 34 4.88 20.37 -5.71
C PHE A 34 4.63 21.71 -6.40
N GLU A 35 4.05 22.66 -5.67
CA GLU A 35 3.74 23.99 -6.21
C GLU A 35 5.00 24.71 -6.69
N ALA A 36 6.08 24.67 -5.89
CA ALA A 36 7.35 25.29 -6.23
C ALA A 36 7.99 24.68 -7.49
N HIS A 37 7.99 23.34 -7.62
CA HIS A 37 8.58 22.67 -8.77
C HIS A 37 7.76 22.87 -10.05
N TYR A 38 6.43 22.88 -9.95
CA TYR A 38 5.55 23.15 -11.09
C TYR A 38 5.75 24.55 -11.67
N HIS A 39 5.90 25.56 -10.81
CA HIS A 39 6.13 26.94 -11.26
C HIS A 39 7.54 27.18 -11.84
N GLN A 40 8.49 26.30 -11.55
CA GLN A 40 9.87 26.46 -11.97
C GLN A 40 10.10 25.93 -13.39
N ASP A 41 9.61 24.73 -13.68
CA ASP A 41 9.66 24.14 -15.03
C ASP A 41 8.55 23.08 -15.17
N VAL A 42 7.48 23.43 -15.89
CA VAL A 42 6.31 22.58 -16.08
C VAL A 42 6.66 21.31 -16.86
N SER A 43 7.52 21.41 -17.89
CA SER A 43 7.84 20.27 -18.75
C SER A 43 8.72 19.26 -18.01
N ALA A 44 9.76 19.74 -17.33
CA ALA A 44 10.63 18.87 -16.52
C ALA A 44 9.86 18.24 -15.33
N PHE A 45 8.91 18.97 -14.75
CA PHE A 45 8.04 18.46 -13.69
C PHE A 45 7.16 17.31 -14.20
N VAL A 46 6.47 17.48 -15.34
CA VAL A 46 5.59 16.45 -15.91
C VAL A 46 6.36 15.18 -16.25
N GLU A 47 7.53 15.30 -16.89
CA GLU A 47 8.39 14.14 -17.21
C GLU A 47 8.82 13.39 -15.94
N SER A 48 9.26 14.11 -14.91
CA SER A 48 9.67 13.50 -13.64
C SER A 48 8.52 12.81 -12.91
N GLU A 49 7.31 13.38 -12.97
CA GLU A 49 6.12 12.78 -12.36
C GLU A 49 5.62 11.58 -13.16
N MET A 50 5.72 11.57 -14.49
CA MET A 50 5.37 10.43 -15.33
C MET A 50 6.22 9.20 -14.97
N VAL A 51 7.53 9.37 -14.85
CA VAL A 51 8.47 8.30 -14.43
C VAL A 51 8.10 7.77 -13.05
N ARG A 52 7.79 8.66 -12.10
CA ARG A 52 7.41 8.26 -10.74
C ARG A 52 6.09 7.50 -10.72
N VAL A 53 5.08 7.98 -11.45
CA VAL A 53 3.76 7.35 -11.55
C VAL A 53 3.88 5.96 -12.16
N ASP A 54 4.65 5.81 -13.24
CA ASP A 54 4.92 4.50 -13.86
C ASP A 54 5.60 3.52 -12.91
N ASN A 55 6.61 3.97 -12.17
CA ASN A 55 7.28 3.14 -11.18
C ASN A 55 6.32 2.72 -10.05
N THR A 56 5.48 3.66 -9.59
CA THR A 56 4.48 3.41 -8.53
C THR A 56 3.43 2.39 -8.99
N LEU A 57 2.92 2.51 -10.22
CA LEU A 57 1.97 1.55 -10.78
C LEU A 57 2.57 0.15 -10.93
N LYS A 58 3.82 0.04 -11.39
CA LYS A 58 4.55 -1.24 -11.47
C LYS A 58 4.74 -1.87 -10.09
N GLU A 59 5.05 -1.06 -9.08
CA GLU A 59 5.20 -1.51 -7.70
C GLU A 59 3.89 -2.05 -7.15
N TYR A 60 2.79 -1.31 -7.29
CA TYR A 60 1.45 -1.80 -6.92
C TYR A 60 1.08 -3.09 -7.66
N GLN A 61 1.34 -3.18 -8.96
CA GLN A 61 1.09 -4.40 -9.74
C GLN A 61 1.85 -5.62 -9.19
N THR A 62 3.08 -5.42 -8.73
CA THR A 62 3.93 -6.51 -8.26
C THR A 62 3.67 -6.86 -6.80
N VAL A 63 3.57 -5.85 -5.93
CA VAL A 63 3.43 -6.06 -4.49
C VAL A 63 1.98 -6.32 -4.12
N VAL A 64 1.06 -5.43 -4.50
CA VAL A 64 -0.34 -5.48 -4.05
C VAL A 64 -1.10 -6.61 -4.73
N PHE A 65 -0.88 -6.80 -6.03
CA PHE A 65 -1.66 -7.77 -6.81
C PHE A 65 -0.99 -9.14 -6.98
N LYS A 66 0.30 -9.31 -6.62
CA LYS A 66 0.96 -10.62 -6.64
C LYS A 66 1.49 -11.05 -5.28
N ALA A 67 2.33 -10.24 -4.65
CA ALA A 67 2.98 -10.64 -3.39
C ALA A 67 1.97 -10.79 -2.24
N ILE A 68 1.07 -9.81 -2.04
CA ILE A 68 0.07 -9.86 -0.97
C ILE A 68 -0.86 -11.09 -1.11
N PRO A 69 -1.49 -11.36 -2.28
CA PRO A 69 -2.28 -12.57 -2.48
C PRO A 69 -1.49 -13.86 -2.22
N LEU A 70 -0.22 -13.93 -2.62
CA LEU A 70 0.62 -15.10 -2.37
C LEU A 70 0.87 -15.33 -0.87
N ILE A 71 1.08 -14.26 -0.09
CA ILE A 71 1.21 -14.34 1.36
C ILE A 71 -0.11 -14.77 2.01
N ILE A 72 -1.25 -14.28 1.53
CA ILE A 72 -2.58 -14.71 2.00
C ILE A 72 -2.77 -16.22 1.77
N ILE A 73 -2.40 -16.72 0.59
CA ILE A 73 -2.47 -18.16 0.27
C ILE A 73 -1.56 -18.95 1.24
N ALA A 74 -0.32 -18.49 1.47
CA ALA A 74 0.59 -19.15 2.40
C ALA A 74 0.01 -19.18 3.83
N ALA A 75 -0.56 -18.07 4.31
CA ALA A 75 -1.22 -18.01 5.62
C ALA A 75 -2.46 -18.92 5.70
N ALA A 76 -3.23 -19.04 4.61
CA ALA A 76 -4.35 -19.97 4.52
C ALA A 76 -3.89 -21.44 4.57
N LEU A 77 -2.78 -21.79 3.93
CA LEU A 77 -2.19 -23.13 4.03
C LEU A 77 -1.74 -23.45 5.45
N VAL A 78 -1.10 -22.50 6.13
CA VAL A 78 -0.73 -22.63 7.56
C VAL A 78 -1.95 -22.92 8.42
N LEU A 79 -3.11 -22.29 8.16
CA LEU A 79 -4.36 -22.58 8.87
C LEU A 79 -4.87 -24.00 8.65
N LEU A 80 -4.68 -24.58 7.46
CA LEU A 80 -5.14 -25.93 7.14
C LEU A 80 -4.27 -27.01 7.78
N PHE A 81 -2.95 -26.81 7.82
CA PHE A 81 -2.00 -27.82 8.30
C PHE A 81 -1.63 -27.69 9.78
N ILE A 82 -1.78 -26.50 10.39
CA ILE A 82 -1.35 -26.24 11.77
C ILE A 82 -2.55 -25.92 12.67
N ASN A 83 -2.85 -26.83 13.60
CA ASN A 83 -4.00 -26.74 14.50
C ASN A 83 -3.73 -26.05 15.85
N THR A 84 -2.53 -25.48 16.05
CA THR A 84 -2.22 -24.82 17.33
C THR A 84 -2.94 -23.46 17.44
N PRO A 85 -3.46 -23.08 18.62
CA PRO A 85 -4.23 -21.84 18.78
C PRO A 85 -3.46 -20.55 18.42
N VAL A 86 -2.13 -20.54 18.60
CA VAL A 86 -1.28 -19.36 18.34
C VAL A 86 -1.10 -19.15 16.84
N TRP A 87 -0.73 -20.19 16.09
CA TRP A 87 -0.55 -20.10 14.64
C TRP A 87 -1.84 -19.76 13.90
N ARG A 88 -2.98 -20.23 14.41
CA ARG A 88 -4.30 -19.85 13.88
C ARG A 88 -4.58 -18.37 14.09
N ALA A 89 -4.29 -17.84 15.28
CA ALA A 89 -4.49 -16.43 15.56
C ALA A 89 -3.61 -15.54 14.67
N ILE A 90 -2.32 -15.87 14.53
CA ILE A 90 -1.39 -15.15 13.66
C ILE A 90 -1.91 -15.14 12.22
N SER A 91 -2.22 -16.33 11.66
CA SER A 91 -2.61 -16.44 10.25
C SER A 91 -3.91 -15.68 9.95
N ILE A 92 -4.92 -15.77 10.82
CA ILE A 92 -6.17 -15.01 10.66
C ILE A 92 -5.92 -13.50 10.74
N THR A 93 -5.10 -13.05 11.69
CA THR A 93 -4.76 -11.63 11.80
C THR A 93 -3.97 -11.13 10.59
N THR A 94 -3.00 -11.91 10.09
CA THR A 94 -2.24 -11.58 8.88
C THR A 94 -3.17 -11.48 7.68
N ILE A 95 -4.08 -12.43 7.48
CA ILE A 95 -5.05 -12.40 6.37
C ILE A 95 -5.94 -11.15 6.48
N ALA A 96 -6.50 -10.88 7.65
CA ALA A 96 -7.36 -9.71 7.86
C ALA A 96 -6.61 -8.40 7.58
N MET A 97 -5.38 -8.25 8.09
CA MET A 97 -4.54 -7.09 7.86
C MET A 97 -4.22 -6.92 6.36
N LEU A 98 -3.82 -7.99 5.68
CA LEU A 98 -3.47 -7.95 4.26
C LEU A 98 -4.68 -7.65 3.36
N ILE A 99 -5.88 -8.09 3.73
CA ILE A 99 -7.12 -7.72 3.01
C ILE A 99 -7.37 -6.21 3.11
N VAL A 100 -7.20 -5.63 4.29
CA VAL A 100 -7.36 -4.18 4.49
C VAL A 100 -6.33 -3.40 3.67
N ILE A 101 -5.06 -3.83 3.70
CA ILE A 101 -3.98 -3.21 2.90
C ILE A 101 -4.32 -3.30 1.40
N LEU A 102 -4.74 -4.47 0.92
CA LEU A 102 -5.09 -4.67 -0.49
C LEU A 102 -6.24 -3.76 -0.93
N LEU A 103 -7.24 -3.55 -0.07
CA LEU A 103 -8.35 -2.63 -0.36
C LEU A 103 -7.85 -1.18 -0.48
N ILE A 104 -7.04 -0.72 0.49
CA ILE A 104 -6.51 0.65 0.50
C ILE A 104 -5.60 0.86 -0.73
N ASP A 105 -4.64 -0.02 -0.94
CA ASP A 105 -3.67 0.12 -2.03
C ASP A 105 -4.30 -0.09 -3.41
N GLY A 106 -5.32 -0.94 -3.52
CA GLY A 106 -6.10 -1.09 -4.75
C GLY A 106 -6.80 0.21 -5.15
N THR A 107 -7.39 0.93 -4.19
CA THR A 107 -7.96 2.26 -4.45
C THR A 107 -6.89 3.33 -4.73
N ALA A 108 -5.70 3.20 -4.12
CA ALA A 108 -4.57 4.08 -4.41
C ALA A 108 -4.04 3.88 -5.83
N HIS A 109 -3.91 2.63 -6.28
CA HIS A 109 -3.52 2.29 -7.65
C HIS A 109 -4.46 2.93 -8.68
N ALA A 110 -5.78 2.78 -8.50
CA ALA A 110 -6.76 3.38 -9.41
C ALA A 110 -6.59 4.91 -9.50
N ARG A 111 -6.46 5.59 -8.35
CA ARG A 111 -6.25 7.05 -8.33
C ARG A 111 -4.95 7.48 -9.02
N ILE A 112 -3.87 6.70 -8.89
CA ILE A 112 -2.60 7.01 -9.55
C ILE A 112 -2.68 6.74 -11.05
N ALA A 113 -3.44 5.73 -11.49
CA ALA A 113 -3.71 5.48 -12.90
C ALA A 113 -4.51 6.63 -13.53
N ASP A 114 -5.57 7.10 -12.87
CA ASP A 114 -6.34 8.26 -13.32
C ASP A 114 -5.47 9.54 -13.38
N TYR A 115 -4.56 9.71 -12.40
CA TYR A 115 -3.61 10.82 -12.41
C TYR A 115 -2.60 10.71 -13.56
N LYS A 116 -2.17 9.50 -13.93
CA LYS A 116 -1.31 9.28 -15.09
C LYS A 116 -1.98 9.77 -16.37
N GLU A 117 -3.23 9.40 -16.57
CA GLU A 117 -4.02 9.82 -17.74
C GLU A 117 -4.11 11.35 -17.83
N GLN A 118 -4.29 12.02 -16.68
CA GLN A 118 -4.27 13.49 -16.63
C GLN A 118 -2.90 14.09 -17.02
N LEU A 119 -1.80 13.46 -16.61
CA LEU A 119 -0.46 13.92 -17.00
C LEU A 119 -0.22 13.75 -18.50
N GLU A 120 -0.67 12.63 -19.09
CA GLU A 120 -0.55 12.37 -20.55
C GLU A 120 -1.33 13.40 -21.38
N LEU A 121 -2.46 13.91 -20.87
CA LEU A 121 -3.23 14.98 -21.53
C LEU A 121 -2.56 16.35 -21.47
N VAL A 122 -1.65 16.59 -20.52
CA VAL A 122 -0.94 17.87 -20.35
C VAL A 122 0.41 17.88 -21.09
N GLU A 123 1.00 16.70 -21.31
CA GLU A 123 2.22 16.54 -22.10
C GLU A 123 1.98 16.68 -23.62
N ASN A 124 0.77 16.34 -24.11
CA ASN A 124 0.35 16.48 -25.50
C ASN A 124 -0.26 17.85 -25.83
#